data_AF-A0A0U5GAS7-F1
#
_entry.id   AF-A0A0U5GAS7-F1
#
_cell.length_a   1.000
_cell.length_b   1.000
_cell.length_c   1.000
_cell.angle_alpha   90.00
_cell.angle_beta   90.00
_cell.angle_gamma   90.00
#
_symmetry.space_group_name_H-M   'P 1'
#
loop_
_entity.id
_entity.type
_entity.pdbx_description
1 polymer ?
#
loop_
_entity_poly.entity_id
_entity_poly.type
_entity_poly.pdbx_seq_one_letter_code
_entity_poly.pdbx_strand_id
1 'polypeptide(L)'
;MGGIIAAALHARDNAPLYPLAGLLACGMGNTQSSFTKSNTPDYITIDADHVLFPPEKKDVIMFKPGTTVPEVLELWEGLNAVSPLPEISQFPAAWLPVWKEKWAAQVAVPVMFSLVDNDPFFVADEEELGVCVQAFKESARLDGSLVKGAPHCMELSHWSQGWYARCFGFAMECSATLASSA
;
A
#
# COMPACT_ATOMS: atom_id res chain seq x y z
N MET A 1 -4.39 3.38 -0.59
CA MET A 1 -5.57 4.27 -0.68
C MET A 1 -6.25 4.21 -2.04
N GLY A 2 -5.66 4.81 -3.09
CA GLY A 2 -6.32 4.97 -4.40
C GLY A 2 -6.79 3.65 -5.05
N GLY A 3 -5.96 2.60 -5.03
CA GLY A 3 -6.35 1.29 -5.58
C GLY A 3 -7.58 0.66 -4.91
N ILE A 4 -7.73 0.81 -3.59
CA ILE A 4 -8.90 0.32 -2.85
C ILE A 4 -10.15 1.12 -3.24
N ILE A 5 -10.04 2.45 -3.34
CA ILE A 5 -11.15 3.31 -3.78
C ILE A 5 -11.58 2.93 -5.20
N ALA A 6 -10.63 2.79 -6.12
CA ALA A 6 -10.90 2.43 -7.51
C ALA A 6 -11.60 1.07 -7.61
N ALA A 7 -11.13 0.05 -6.88
CA ALA A 7 -11.75 -1.26 -6.85
C ALA A 7 -13.16 -1.24 -6.23
N ALA A 8 -13.36 -0.46 -5.18
CA ALA A 8 -14.67 -0.26 -4.56
C ALA A 8 -15.67 0.44 -5.49
N LEU A 9 -15.21 1.44 -6.24
CA LEU A 9 -16.04 2.12 -7.24
C LEU A 9 -16.34 1.22 -8.43
N HIS A 10 -15.37 0.43 -8.89
CA HIS A 10 -15.55 -0.57 -9.94
C HIS A 10 -16.63 -1.60 -9.59
N ALA A 11 -16.64 -2.11 -8.36
CA ALA A 11 -17.66 -3.06 -7.89
C ALA A 11 -19.09 -2.49 -7.89
N ARG A 12 -19.23 -1.15 -7.89
CA ARG A 12 -20.51 -0.44 -7.89
C ARG A 12 -20.86 0.19 -9.24
N ASP A 13 -20.01 0.02 -10.23
CA ASP A 13 -20.29 0.43 -11.60
C ASP A 13 -21.28 -0.57 -12.22
N ASN A 14 -22.38 -0.07 -12.78
CA ASN A 14 -23.37 -0.92 -13.44
C ASN A 14 -22.91 -1.37 -14.84
N ALA A 15 -21.89 -0.73 -15.41
CA ALA A 15 -21.37 -1.03 -16.73
C ALA A 15 -19.83 -0.82 -16.79
N PRO A 16 -19.06 -1.57 -15.97
CA PRO A 16 -17.62 -1.39 -15.90
C PRO A 16 -16.96 -1.74 -17.23
N LEU A 17 -16.23 -0.77 -17.80
CA LEU A 17 -15.48 -0.97 -19.05
C LEU A 17 -14.15 -1.72 -18.83
N TYR A 18 -13.58 -1.61 -17.63
CA TYR A 18 -12.33 -2.27 -17.28
C TYR A 18 -12.61 -3.61 -16.57
N PRO A 19 -12.06 -4.74 -17.05
CA PRO A 19 -12.26 -6.03 -16.42
C PRO A 19 -11.30 -6.21 -15.22
N LEU A 20 -11.61 -5.59 -14.08
CA LEU A 20 -10.80 -5.71 -12.87
C LEU A 20 -10.83 -7.15 -12.34
N ALA A 21 -9.70 -7.84 -12.40
CA ALA A 21 -9.59 -9.25 -12.01
C ALA A 21 -9.20 -9.46 -10.54
N GLY A 22 -8.52 -8.49 -9.92
CA GLY A 22 -7.99 -8.62 -8.57
C GLY A 22 -7.31 -7.33 -8.09
N LEU A 23 -7.03 -7.25 -6.80
CA LEU A 23 -6.38 -6.12 -6.13
C LEU A 23 -5.16 -6.60 -5.34
N LEU A 24 -4.03 -5.94 -5.56
CA LEU A 24 -2.82 -6.08 -4.76
C LEU A 24 -2.67 -4.82 -3.90
N ALA A 25 -2.50 -4.98 -2.58
CA ALA A 25 -2.31 -3.87 -1.66
C ALA A 25 -1.21 -4.18 -0.64
N CYS A 26 -0.31 -3.23 -0.41
CA CYS A 26 0.75 -3.35 0.60
C CYS A 26 1.04 -2.02 1.29
N GLY A 27 1.67 -2.10 2.46
CA GLY A 27 2.30 -0.94 3.13
C GLY A 27 1.34 0.04 3.81
N MET A 28 0.05 -0.27 3.93
CA MET A 28 -0.94 0.60 4.57
C MET A 28 -1.74 -0.17 5.62
N GLY A 29 -1.34 -0.07 6.88
CA GLY A 29 -2.07 -0.66 8.00
C GLY A 29 -3.30 0.16 8.42
N ASN A 30 -4.03 -0.35 9.41
CA ASN A 30 -5.16 0.34 10.03
C ASN A 30 -4.71 1.26 11.18
N THR A 31 -3.65 0.91 11.91
CA THR A 31 -3.16 1.62 13.09
C THR A 31 -1.82 2.30 12.80
N GLN A 32 -1.75 3.62 12.95
CA GLN A 32 -0.47 4.33 12.87
C GLN A 32 0.46 3.96 14.03
N SER A 33 1.74 3.75 13.71
CA SER A 33 2.80 3.48 14.67
C SER A 33 2.97 4.66 15.65
N SER A 34 3.56 4.38 16.81
CA SER A 34 3.95 5.45 17.75
C SER A 34 4.97 6.41 17.15
N PHE A 35 5.89 5.90 16.31
CA PHE A 35 6.89 6.69 15.61
C PHE A 35 6.24 7.76 14.72
N THR A 36 5.25 7.38 13.92
CA THR A 36 4.59 8.33 13.00
C THR A 36 3.70 9.33 13.73
N LYS A 37 3.11 8.94 14.86
CA LYS A 37 2.35 9.88 15.69
C LYS A 37 3.23 10.94 16.36
N SER A 38 4.49 10.61 16.66
CA SER A 38 5.41 11.52 17.35
C SER A 38 6.37 12.26 16.41
N ASN A 39 6.54 11.79 15.17
CA ASN A 39 7.46 12.38 14.20
C ASN A 39 6.68 12.80 12.95
N THR A 40 6.61 14.11 12.72
CA THR A 40 6.18 14.64 11.42
C THR A 40 7.38 14.62 10.49
N PRO A 41 7.32 14.00 9.31
CA PRO A 41 8.45 14.00 8.39
C PRO A 41 8.70 15.44 7.90
N ASP A 42 9.96 15.85 7.93
CA ASP A 42 10.35 17.14 7.35
C ASP A 42 10.12 17.14 5.83
N TYR A 43 9.61 18.24 5.30
CA TYR A 43 9.40 18.45 3.88
C TYR A 43 9.74 19.87 3.45
N ILE A 44 9.98 20.03 2.14
CA ILE A 44 10.19 21.31 1.48
C ILE A 44 8.86 21.70 0.83
N THR A 45 8.33 22.88 1.15
CA THR A 45 7.14 23.42 0.49
C THR A 45 7.48 23.81 -0.95
N ILE A 46 6.73 23.27 -1.91
CA ILE A 46 6.85 23.61 -3.33
C ILE A 46 5.82 24.71 -3.68
N ASP A 47 4.58 24.52 -3.26
CA ASP A 47 3.50 25.51 -3.37
C ASP A 47 2.48 25.33 -2.22
N ALA A 48 1.29 25.93 -2.33
CA ALA A 48 0.26 25.89 -1.29
C ALA A 48 -0.23 24.47 -0.97
N ASP A 49 -0.25 23.57 -1.95
CA ASP A 49 -0.85 22.23 -1.85
C ASP A 49 0.17 21.11 -2.08
N HIS A 50 1.44 21.44 -2.34
CA HIS A 50 2.46 20.47 -2.71
C HIS A 50 3.75 20.60 -1.90
N VAL A 51 4.34 19.44 -1.60
CA VAL A 51 5.59 19.32 -0.85
C VAL A 51 6.53 18.32 -1.51
N LEU A 52 7.82 18.45 -1.21
CA LEU A 52 8.85 17.49 -1.62
C LEU A 52 9.60 17.00 -0.39
N PHE A 53 9.74 15.69 -0.24
CA PHE A 53 10.50 15.09 0.85
C PHE A 53 12.00 15.06 0.51
N PRO A 54 12.86 15.59 1.40
CA PRO A 54 14.31 15.50 1.22
C PRO A 54 14.77 14.04 1.11
N PRO A 55 15.60 13.71 0.10
CA PRO A 55 15.93 12.33 -0.23
C PRO A 55 16.63 11.59 0.90
N GLU A 56 17.59 12.24 1.55
CA GLU A 56 18.45 11.60 2.56
C GLU A 56 17.62 11.12 3.76
N LYS A 57 16.59 11.89 4.12
CA LYS A 57 15.67 11.52 5.20
C LYS A 57 14.64 10.50 4.73
N LYS A 58 14.13 10.67 3.50
CA LYS A 58 13.15 9.77 2.90
C LYS A 58 13.73 8.36 2.79
N ASP A 59 14.92 8.20 2.24
CA ASP A 59 15.51 6.89 1.99
C ASP A 59 15.75 6.10 3.27
N VAL A 60 16.23 6.77 4.33
CA VAL A 60 16.43 6.13 5.64
C VAL A 60 15.12 5.58 6.20
N ILE A 61 14.02 6.31 6.03
CA ILE A 61 12.68 5.90 6.50
C ILE A 61 12.09 4.80 5.61
N MET A 62 12.15 4.99 4.28
CA MET A 62 11.47 4.11 3.32
C MET A 62 12.18 2.78 3.12
N PHE A 63 13.51 2.78 3.12
CA PHE A 63 14.32 1.59 2.93
C PHE A 63 14.80 1.00 4.26
N LYS A 64 15.11 1.78 5.29
CA LYS A 64 15.89 1.32 6.46
C LYS A 64 17.31 0.85 6.04
N PRO A 65 18.38 1.21 6.79
CA PRO A 65 19.74 0.81 6.41
C PRO A 65 19.92 -0.72 6.27
N GLY A 66 20.56 -1.14 5.17
CA GLY A 66 20.95 -2.53 4.93
C GLY A 66 19.88 -3.45 4.32
N THR A 67 18.76 -2.90 3.84
CA THR A 67 17.67 -3.68 3.23
C THR A 67 17.63 -3.59 1.70
N THR A 68 18.43 -2.71 1.12
CA THR A 68 18.54 -2.50 -0.33
C THR A 68 19.99 -2.31 -0.74
N VAL A 69 20.26 -2.46 -2.04
CA VAL A 69 21.58 -2.23 -2.63
C VAL A 69 21.82 -0.74 -2.86
N PRO A 70 23.07 -0.23 -2.73
CA PRO A 70 23.36 1.20 -2.89
C PRO A 70 22.89 1.81 -4.21
N GLU A 71 22.93 1.03 -5.29
CA GLU A 71 22.52 1.46 -6.63
C GLU A 71 21.04 1.86 -6.69
N VAL A 72 20.18 1.29 -5.85
CA VAL A 72 18.77 1.71 -5.75
C VAL A 72 18.64 3.09 -5.13
N LEU A 73 19.49 3.41 -4.14
CA LEU A 73 19.51 4.71 -3.48
C LEU A 73 20.01 5.81 -4.43
N GLU A 74 20.87 5.46 -5.40
CA GLU A 74 21.32 6.39 -6.45
C GLU A 74 20.18 6.80 -7.42
N LEU A 75 19.09 6.04 -7.48
CA LEU A 75 17.94 6.33 -8.34
C LEU A 75 16.95 7.33 -7.72
N TRP A 76 17.22 7.84 -6.53
CA TRP A 76 16.25 8.66 -5.79
C TRP A 76 15.75 9.86 -6.60
N GLU A 77 16.61 10.54 -7.37
CA GLU A 77 16.23 11.75 -8.13
C GLU A 77 15.09 11.45 -9.11
N GLY A 78 15.13 10.28 -9.74
CA GLY A 78 14.08 9.84 -10.67
C GLY A 78 12.87 9.22 -9.98
N LEU A 79 13.02 8.70 -8.76
CA LEU A 79 11.96 8.05 -7.99
C LEU A 79 11.21 9.00 -7.04
N ASN A 80 11.79 10.16 -6.73
CA ASN A 80 11.15 11.15 -5.88
C ASN A 80 10.15 11.99 -6.68
N ALA A 81 9.04 12.31 -6.05
CA ALA A 81 7.96 13.04 -6.68
C ALA A 81 7.45 14.12 -5.72
N VAL A 82 6.96 15.20 -6.31
CA VAL A 82 6.17 16.20 -5.59
C VAL A 82 4.88 15.53 -5.10
N SER A 83 4.64 15.62 -3.80
CA SER A 83 3.51 14.96 -3.15
C SER A 83 2.43 15.97 -2.76
N PRO A 84 1.14 15.62 -2.93
CA PRO A 84 0.03 16.46 -2.49
C PRO A 84 -0.04 16.50 -0.95
N LEU A 85 0.15 17.70 -0.39
CA LEU A 85 0.09 17.95 1.05
C LEU A 85 -1.27 17.58 1.67
N PRO A 86 -2.43 17.80 1.02
CA PRO A 86 -3.71 17.38 1.56
C PRO A 86 -3.78 15.87 1.78
N GLU A 87 -3.23 15.04 0.88
CA GLU A 87 -3.25 13.60 1.05
C GLU A 87 -2.43 13.17 2.27
N ILE A 88 -1.26 13.80 2.49
CA ILE A 88 -0.38 13.48 3.63
C ILE A 88 -1.02 13.92 4.95
N SER A 89 -1.44 15.18 5.02
CA SER A 89 -1.94 15.82 6.25
C SER A 89 -3.31 15.30 6.67
N GLN A 90 -4.19 15.00 5.71
CA GLN A 90 -5.55 14.54 5.99
C GLN A 90 -5.64 13.02 6.10
N PHE A 91 -4.59 12.26 5.72
CA PHE A 91 -4.58 10.80 5.80
C PHE A 91 -5.14 10.25 7.13
N PRO A 92 -4.68 10.72 8.31
CA PRO A 92 -5.13 10.14 9.57
C PRO A 92 -6.57 10.49 9.93
N ALA A 93 -7.04 11.67 9.50
CA ALA A 93 -8.35 12.19 9.88
C ALA A 93 -9.45 11.85 8.86
N ALA A 94 -9.11 11.74 7.58
CA ALA A 94 -10.06 11.56 6.48
C ALA A 94 -10.10 10.12 5.95
N TRP A 95 -8.97 9.41 5.93
CA TRP A 95 -8.90 8.05 5.38
C TRP A 95 -9.04 6.99 6.46
N LEU A 96 -8.18 6.99 7.49
CA LEU A 96 -8.14 5.94 8.51
C LEU A 96 -9.47 5.63 9.20
N PRO A 97 -10.34 6.63 9.51
CA PRO A 97 -11.59 6.33 10.21
C PRO A 97 -12.66 5.64 9.37
N VAL A 98 -12.53 5.66 8.03
CA VAL A 98 -13.61 5.23 7.13
C VAL A 98 -13.20 4.15 6.13
N TRP A 99 -11.90 3.89 5.96
CA TRP A 99 -11.44 3.08 4.84
C TRP A 99 -11.97 1.66 4.83
N LYS A 100 -12.12 1.03 6.00
CA LYS A 100 -12.59 -0.35 6.12
C LYS A 100 -14.05 -0.45 5.70
N GLU A 101 -14.90 0.39 6.28
CA GLU A 101 -16.35 0.31 6.14
C GLU A 101 -16.84 0.96 4.84
N LYS A 102 -16.23 2.06 4.42
CA LYS A 102 -16.65 2.82 3.23
C LYS A 102 -16.07 2.28 1.93
N TRP A 103 -14.83 1.78 1.96
CA TRP A 103 -14.07 1.46 0.75
C TRP A 103 -13.70 -0.02 0.67
N ALA A 104 -12.90 -0.55 1.60
CA ALA A 104 -12.43 -1.94 1.53
C ALA A 104 -13.58 -2.95 1.53
N ALA A 105 -14.62 -2.71 2.34
CA ALA A 105 -15.79 -3.59 2.40
C ALA A 105 -16.56 -3.71 1.09
N GLN A 106 -16.34 -2.80 0.13
CA GLN A 106 -17.02 -2.78 -1.17
C GLN A 106 -16.17 -3.42 -2.30
N VAL A 107 -14.96 -3.87 -1.99
CA VAL A 107 -14.11 -4.52 -3.00
C VAL A 107 -14.59 -5.95 -3.21
N ALA A 108 -15.10 -6.23 -4.40
CA ALA A 108 -15.68 -7.53 -4.77
C ALA A 108 -14.70 -8.50 -5.45
N VAL A 109 -13.53 -8.02 -5.87
CA VAL A 109 -12.50 -8.83 -6.54
C VAL A 109 -11.55 -9.47 -5.52
N PRO A 110 -10.88 -10.60 -5.84
CA PRO A 110 -9.83 -11.18 -5.00
C PRO A 110 -8.80 -10.14 -4.55
N VAL A 111 -8.34 -10.25 -3.30
CA VAL A 111 -7.36 -9.32 -2.72
C VAL A 111 -6.14 -10.07 -2.17
N MET A 112 -4.95 -9.65 -2.57
CA MET A 112 -3.71 -9.95 -1.86
C MET A 112 -3.30 -8.72 -1.05
N PHE A 113 -3.19 -8.87 0.27
CA PHE A 113 -2.87 -7.81 1.19
C PHE A 113 -1.60 -8.13 1.98
N SER A 114 -0.69 -7.18 2.12
CA SER A 114 0.53 -7.40 2.89
C SER A 114 0.96 -6.24 3.75
N LEU A 115 1.42 -6.56 4.96
CA LEU A 115 2.15 -5.65 5.85
C LEU A 115 3.61 -6.07 5.91
N VAL A 116 4.49 -5.12 6.21
CA VAL A 116 5.93 -5.36 6.39
C VAL A 116 6.29 -4.96 7.82
N ASP A 117 7.04 -5.79 8.54
CA ASP A 117 7.20 -5.60 10.00
C ASP A 117 8.20 -4.49 10.40
N ASN A 118 9.02 -4.01 9.45
CA ASN A 118 9.88 -2.84 9.64
C ASN A 118 9.25 -1.56 9.06
N ASP A 119 7.92 -1.49 8.97
CA ASP A 119 7.19 -0.30 8.56
C ASP A 119 7.27 0.81 9.63
N PRO A 120 7.72 2.03 9.28
CA PRO A 120 7.78 3.13 10.24
C PRO A 120 6.42 3.82 10.44
N PHE A 121 5.46 3.61 9.54
CA PHE A 121 4.18 4.31 9.49
C PHE A 121 3.05 3.60 10.20
N PHE A 122 3.01 2.27 10.11
CA PHE A 122 1.93 1.46 10.64
C PHE A 122 2.43 0.40 11.63
N VAL A 123 1.54 0.00 12.53
CA VAL A 123 1.73 -1.25 13.27
C VAL A 123 1.67 -2.40 12.26
N ALA A 124 2.54 -3.39 12.40
CA ALA A 124 2.65 -4.51 11.48
C ALA A 124 2.91 -5.81 12.24
N ASP A 125 1.83 -6.37 12.76
CA ASP A 125 1.78 -7.68 13.39
C ASP A 125 0.60 -8.52 12.83
N GLU A 126 0.44 -9.74 13.34
CA GLU A 126 -0.59 -10.67 12.86
C GLU A 126 -2.01 -10.19 13.20
N GLU A 127 -2.19 -9.49 14.33
CA GLU A 127 -3.49 -8.96 14.73
C GLU A 127 -3.91 -7.84 13.78
N GLU A 128 -3.01 -6.91 13.51
CA GLU A 128 -3.21 -5.78 12.62
C GLU A 128 -3.42 -6.25 11.17
N LEU A 129 -2.67 -7.27 10.72
CA LEU A 129 -2.91 -7.94 9.44
C LEU A 129 -4.33 -8.52 9.37
N GLY A 130 -4.76 -9.21 10.43
CA GLY A 130 -6.11 -9.76 10.52
C GLY A 130 -7.19 -8.70 10.38
N VAL A 131 -7.05 -7.56 11.08
CA VAL A 131 -7.97 -6.41 10.95
C VAL A 131 -8.02 -5.89 9.52
N CYS A 132 -6.87 -5.74 8.87
CA CYS A 132 -6.80 -5.20 7.52
C CYS A 132 -7.41 -6.14 6.49
N VAL A 133 -7.12 -7.43 6.57
CA VAL A 133 -7.66 -8.44 5.65
C VAL A 133 -9.17 -8.58 5.81
N GLN A 134 -9.68 -8.62 7.04
CA GLN A 134 -11.13 -8.73 7.32
C GLN A 134 -11.93 -7.48 6.90
N ALA A 135 -11.27 -6.37 6.59
CA ALA A 135 -11.94 -5.18 6.06
C ALA A 135 -12.56 -5.43 4.67
N PHE A 136 -12.02 -6.37 3.88
CA PHE A 136 -12.44 -6.67 2.52
C PHE A 136 -13.60 -7.68 2.47
N LYS A 137 -14.75 -7.31 3.05
CA LYS A 137 -15.88 -8.21 3.33
C LYS A 137 -16.55 -8.83 2.11
N GLU A 138 -16.58 -8.12 0.98
CA GLU A 138 -17.24 -8.59 -0.26
C GLU A 138 -16.31 -9.39 -1.17
N SER A 139 -15.01 -9.48 -0.85
CA SER A 139 -14.07 -10.26 -1.66
C SER A 139 -14.23 -11.75 -1.40
N ALA A 140 -14.33 -12.53 -2.48
CA ALA A 140 -14.42 -13.99 -2.41
C ALA A 140 -13.09 -14.69 -2.03
N ARG A 141 -11.95 -13.99 -2.15
CA ARG A 141 -10.63 -14.54 -1.83
C ARG A 141 -9.73 -13.47 -1.21
N LEU A 142 -9.13 -13.81 -0.08
CA LEU A 142 -8.27 -12.93 0.70
C LEU A 142 -6.96 -13.62 1.04
N ASP A 143 -5.86 -13.12 0.46
CA ASP A 143 -4.51 -13.61 0.69
C ASP A 143 -3.75 -12.58 1.54
N GLY A 144 -3.71 -12.80 2.87
CA GLY A 144 -2.97 -11.95 3.80
C GLY A 144 -1.55 -12.44 4.05
N SER A 145 -0.57 -11.54 4.13
CA SER A 145 0.75 -11.91 4.67
C SER A 145 1.48 -10.79 5.40
N LEU A 146 2.19 -11.17 6.47
CA LEU A 146 3.15 -10.32 7.15
C LEU A 146 4.57 -10.67 6.68
N VAL A 147 5.22 -9.75 5.99
CA VAL A 147 6.58 -9.95 5.47
C VAL A 147 7.59 -9.49 6.51
N LYS A 148 8.34 -10.45 7.04
CA LYS A 148 9.34 -10.22 8.08
C LYS A 148 10.64 -9.69 7.50
N GLY A 149 11.22 -8.69 8.16
CA GLY A 149 12.47 -8.03 7.79
C GLY A 149 12.36 -6.98 6.69
N ALA A 150 11.31 -7.02 5.86
CA ALA A 150 11.15 -6.12 4.73
C ALA A 150 10.88 -4.67 5.16
N PRO A 151 11.40 -3.68 4.43
CA PRO A 151 11.12 -2.27 4.68
C PRO A 151 9.85 -1.81 3.99
N HIS A 152 9.47 -0.53 4.19
CA HIS A 152 8.28 0.05 3.57
C HIS A 152 8.33 -0.01 2.03
N CYS A 153 9.46 0.36 1.42
CA CYS A 153 9.73 0.18 -0.01
C CYS A 153 10.22 -1.25 -0.33
N MET A 154 9.43 -2.26 0.03
CA MET A 154 9.75 -3.68 -0.16
C MET A 154 10.04 -4.03 -1.63
N GLU A 155 9.30 -3.43 -2.55
CA GLU A 155 9.39 -3.63 -4.00
C GLU A 155 10.74 -3.19 -4.59
N LEU A 156 11.48 -2.35 -3.87
CA LEU A 156 12.82 -1.89 -4.23
C LEU A 156 13.91 -2.42 -3.27
N SER A 157 13.59 -3.43 -2.47
CA SER A 157 14.48 -4.00 -1.44
C SER A 157 15.00 -5.41 -1.82
N HIS A 158 15.78 -6.04 -0.93
CA HIS A 158 16.19 -7.45 -1.07
C HIS A 158 15.02 -8.45 -1.11
N TRP A 159 13.83 -8.06 -0.65
CA TRP A 159 12.60 -8.88 -0.71
C TRP A 159 11.84 -8.75 -2.03
N SER A 160 12.23 -7.81 -2.89
CA SER A 160 11.52 -7.46 -4.13
C SER A 160 11.24 -8.66 -5.04
N GLN A 161 12.22 -9.54 -5.26
CA GLN A 161 12.05 -10.70 -6.14
C GLN A 161 10.93 -11.64 -5.66
N GLY A 162 10.91 -11.94 -4.36
CA GLY A 162 9.86 -12.75 -3.76
C GLY A 162 8.50 -12.05 -3.79
N TRP A 163 8.48 -10.74 -3.52
CA TRP A 163 7.27 -9.93 -3.61
C TRP A 163 6.67 -9.94 -5.03
N TYR A 164 7.48 -9.65 -6.04
CA TYR A 164 7.03 -9.65 -7.44
C TYR A 164 6.57 -11.03 -7.91
N ALA A 165 7.27 -12.10 -7.53
CA ALA A 165 6.84 -13.46 -7.86
C ALA A 165 5.43 -13.75 -7.33
N ARG A 166 5.11 -13.32 -6.11
CA ARG A 166 3.78 -13.44 -5.52
C ARG A 166 2.75 -12.57 -6.24
N CYS A 167 3.07 -11.30 -6.51
CA CYS A 167 2.21 -10.38 -7.25
C CYS A 167 1.81 -10.94 -8.62
N PHE A 168 2.78 -11.42 -9.40
CA PHE A 168 2.52 -11.98 -10.73
C PHE A 168 1.77 -13.32 -10.65
N GLY A 169 2.12 -14.19 -9.71
CA GLY A 169 1.37 -15.43 -9.46
C GLY A 169 -0.10 -15.17 -9.18
N PHE A 170 -0.38 -14.28 -8.22
CA PHE A 170 -1.75 -13.89 -7.88
C PHE A 170 -2.49 -13.26 -9.07
N ALA A 171 -1.84 -12.37 -9.82
CA ALA A 171 -2.44 -11.74 -11.00
C ALA A 171 -2.81 -12.76 -12.09
N MET A 172 -1.97 -13.77 -12.33
CA MET A 172 -2.27 -14.85 -13.27
C MET A 172 -3.47 -15.67 -12.83
N GLU A 173 -3.57 -16.02 -11.54
CA GLU A 173 -4.72 -16.75 -10.99
C GLU A 173 -6.03 -15.96 -11.11
N CYS A 174 -5.97 -14.66 -10.81
CA CYS A 174 -7.11 -13.74 -10.96
C CYS A 174 -7.56 -13.64 -12.42
N SER A 175 -6.61 -13.48 -13.35
CA SER A 175 -6.89 -13.41 -14.78
C SER A 175 -7.51 -14.70 -15.30
N ALA A 176 -7.03 -15.86 -14.87
CA ALA A 176 -7.59 -17.16 -15.25
C ALA A 176 -9.03 -17.31 -14.73
N THR A 177 -9.27 -16.92 -13.48
CA THR A 177 -10.61 -16.96 -12.84
C THR A 177 -11.60 -16.08 -13.59
N LEU A 178 -11.20 -14.85 -13.94
CA LEU A 178 -12.04 -13.93 -14.68
C LEU A 178 -12.39 -14.47 -16.07
N ALA A 179 -11.42 -15.03 -16.79
CA ALA A 179 -11.63 -15.62 -18.11
C ALA A 179 -12.57 -16.84 -18.07
N SER A 180 -12.59 -17.60 -16.98
CA SER A 180 -13.52 -18.73 -16.79
C SER A 180 -14.93 -18.32 -16.33
N SER A 181 -15.11 -17.06 -15.92
CA SER A 181 -16.40 -16.53 -15.41
C SER A 181 -17.17 -15.70 -16.45
N ALA A 182 -16.56 -15.44 -17.61
CA ALA A 182 -17.15 -14.73 -18.75
C ALA A 182 -17.84 -15.69 -19.73
#